data_AF-F4MWI2-F1
#
_entry.id   AF-F4MWI2-F1
#
_cell.length_a   1.000
_cell.length_b   1.000
_cell.length_c   1.000
_cell.angle_alpha   90.00
_cell.angle_beta   90.00
_cell.angle_gamma   90.00
#
_symmetry.space_group_name_H-M   'P 1'
#
loop_
_entity.id
_entity.type
_entity.pdbx_description
1 polymer ?
#
loop_
_entity_poly.entity_id
_entity_poly.type
_entity_poly.pdbx_seq_one_letter_code
_entity_poly.pdbx_strand_id
1 'polypeptide(L)'
;MKLKYLLLPAMLFTGSVLAAGVTVTMNEALPDGNGKALGTVTVTETPYGLLFTPNLTGLVAGIHGFHLHENPSCAPGQKEGKAVPALAAGGHFDPQKNRDTPWAL
;
A
#
# COMPACT_ATOMS: atom_id res chain seq x y z
N MET A 1 55.92 -32.84 14.69
CA MET A 1 55.79 -31.86 13.58
C MET A 1 54.44 -31.16 13.72
N LYS A 2 54.43 -29.84 13.54
CA LYS A 2 53.26 -28.94 13.65
C LYS A 2 52.41 -29.01 12.36
N LEU A 3 51.08 -29.10 12.47
CA LEU A 3 50.07 -28.49 11.57
C LEU A 3 48.68 -28.75 12.19
N LYS A 4 47.95 -27.77 12.77
CA LYS A 4 47.08 -26.77 12.09
C LYS A 4 46.30 -27.44 10.95
N TYR A 5 44.97 -27.51 10.91
CA TYR A 5 44.02 -26.40 10.93
C TYR A 5 42.64 -26.87 11.44
N LEU A 6 42.07 -26.03 12.30
CA LEU A 6 40.66 -25.97 12.63
C LEU A 6 39.88 -25.54 11.37
N LEU A 7 38.97 -26.37 10.86
CA LEU A 7 38.02 -25.98 9.80
C LEU A 7 36.61 -26.33 10.25
N LEU A 8 35.95 -25.30 10.77
CA LEU A 8 34.54 -25.23 11.13
C LEU A 8 33.71 -25.32 9.83
N PRO A 9 32.73 -26.22 9.69
CA PRO A 9 31.78 -26.12 8.59
C PRO A 9 30.85 -24.93 8.87
N ALA A 10 31.10 -23.81 8.19
CA ALA A 10 30.18 -22.68 8.16
C ALA A 10 28.98 -23.07 7.29
N MET A 11 27.90 -23.53 7.93
CA MET A 11 26.62 -23.80 7.29
C MET A 11 25.99 -22.46 6.89
N LEU A 12 26.17 -22.08 5.63
CA LEU A 12 25.48 -20.94 5.01
C LEU A 12 24.00 -21.32 4.84
N PHE A 13 23.16 -20.91 5.79
CA PHE A 13 21.72 -20.87 5.60
C PHE A 13 21.38 -19.72 4.66
N THR A 14 21.13 -20.04 3.39
CA THR A 14 20.49 -19.12 2.44
C THR A 14 19.00 -19.07 2.76
N GLY A 15 18.59 -18.09 3.58
CA GLY A 15 17.17 -17.80 3.79
C GLY A 15 16.55 -17.28 2.49
N SER A 16 15.64 -18.04 1.89
CA SER A 16 14.80 -17.54 0.81
C SER A 16 13.84 -16.50 1.39
N VAL A 17 14.08 -15.22 1.14
CA VAL A 17 13.04 -14.20 1.31
C VAL A 17 11.98 -14.47 0.24
N LEU A 18 10.83 -14.97 0.66
CA LEU A 18 9.62 -14.93 -0.14
C LEU A 18 9.18 -13.46 -0.18
N ALA A 19 9.05 -12.89 -1.38
CA ALA A 19 8.40 -11.60 -1.58
C ALA A 19 6.91 -11.76 -1.20
N ALA A 20 6.60 -11.56 0.07
CA ALA A 20 5.24 -11.65 0.57
C ALA A 20 4.46 -10.42 0.09
N GLY A 21 3.40 -10.64 -0.69
CA GLY A 21 2.50 -9.56 -1.10
C GLY A 21 1.82 -8.90 0.10
N VAL A 22 1.47 -7.62 -0.04
CA VAL A 22 0.71 -6.87 0.97
C VAL A 22 -0.76 -6.96 0.61
N THR A 23 -1.62 -7.30 1.58
CA THR A 23 -3.07 -7.25 1.39
C THR A 23 -3.65 -6.09 2.17
N VAL A 24 -4.35 -5.20 1.47
CA VAL A 24 -4.96 -3.99 2.03
C VAL A 24 -6.48 -4.17 2.01
N THR A 25 -7.11 -4.06 3.18
CA THR A 25 -8.58 -4.05 3.27
C THR A 25 -9.10 -2.67 2.88
N MET A 26 -10.08 -2.63 1.98
CA MET A 26 -10.71 -1.41 1.53
C MET A 26 -12.09 -1.26 2.16
N ASN A 27 -12.31 -0.13 2.83
CA ASN A 27 -13.60 0.21 3.44
C ASN A 27 -14.23 1.39 2.70
N GLU A 28 -15.56 1.47 2.72
CA GLU A 28 -16.30 2.66 2.29
C GLU A 28 -15.91 3.86 3.17
N ALA A 29 -15.61 5.01 2.56
CA ALA A 29 -15.30 6.23 3.29
C ALA A 29 -16.56 7.07 3.49
N LEU A 30 -16.93 7.33 4.75
CA LEU A 30 -18.10 8.12 5.12
C LEU A 30 -17.70 9.38 5.90
N PRO A 31 -18.58 10.40 6.03
CA PRO A 31 -18.26 11.62 6.76
C PRO A 31 -18.00 11.39 8.26
N ASP A 32 -18.51 10.29 8.81
CA ASP A 32 -18.40 9.90 10.21
C ASP A 32 -17.35 8.80 10.46
N GLY A 33 -16.69 8.27 9.43
CA GLY A 33 -15.68 7.23 9.59
C GLY A 33 -15.64 6.22 8.44
N ASN A 34 -15.12 5.04 8.75
CA ASN A 34 -15.15 3.91 7.84
C ASN A 34 -16.53 3.25 7.90
N GLY A 35 -17.16 3.08 6.74
CA GLY A 35 -18.33 2.23 6.54
C GLY A 35 -17.95 0.76 6.38
N LYS A 36 -18.76 0.03 5.61
CA LYS A 36 -18.58 -1.41 5.37
C LYS A 36 -17.27 -1.70 4.64
N ALA A 37 -16.71 -2.88 4.86
CA ALA A 37 -15.64 -3.41 4.03
C ALA A 37 -16.18 -3.70 2.62
N LEU A 38 -15.44 -3.28 1.60
CA LEU A 38 -15.76 -3.49 0.18
C LEU A 38 -14.96 -4.64 -0.42
N GLY A 39 -13.92 -5.11 0.28
CA GLY A 39 -13.05 -6.19 -0.14
C GLY A 39 -11.58 -5.86 0.13
N THR A 40 -10.69 -6.38 -0.69
CA THR A 40 -9.24 -6.17 -0.54
C THR A 40 -8.56 -5.81 -1.85
N VAL A 41 -7.38 -5.20 -1.73
CA VAL A 41 -6.42 -5.06 -2.83
C VAL A 41 -5.15 -5.78 -2.40
N THR A 42 -4.69 -6.74 -3.21
CA THR A 42 -3.41 -7.40 -3.00
C THR A 42 -2.35 -6.72 -3.87
N VAL A 43 -1.26 -6.31 -3.24
CA VAL A 43 -0.10 -5.67 -3.89
C VAL A 43 1.03 -6.67 -3.94
N THR A 44 1.57 -6.91 -5.13
CA THR A 44 2.70 -7.83 -5.34
C THR A 44 3.78 -7.17 -6.18
N GLU A 45 5.03 -7.53 -5.92
CA GLU A 45 6.14 -7.11 -6.76
C GLU A 45 6.21 -7.97 -8.02
N THR A 46 6.47 -7.33 -9.15
CA THR A 46 6.74 -7.99 -10.43
C THR A 46 7.99 -7.37 -11.06
N PRO A 47 8.59 -8.01 -12.08
CA PRO A 47 9.68 -7.41 -12.85
C PRO A 47 9.34 -6.07 -13.52
N TYR A 48 8.06 -5.69 -13.58
CA TYR A 48 7.56 -4.48 -14.24
C TYR A 48 7.07 -3.41 -13.24
N GLY A 49 7.22 -3.65 -11.94
CA GLY A 49 6.73 -2.79 -10.87
C GLY A 49 5.67 -3.47 -10.00
N LEU A 50 4.94 -2.66 -9.22
CA LEU A 50 3.89 -3.15 -8.32
C LEU A 50 2.61 -3.48 -9.09
N LEU A 51 2.08 -4.68 -8.87
CA LEU A 51 0.77 -5.10 -9.37
C LEU A 51 -0.25 -5.02 -8.23
N PHE A 52 -1.27 -4.18 -8.44
CA PHE A 52 -2.44 -4.05 -7.56
C PHE A 52 -3.59 -4.89 -8.12
N THR A 53 -3.97 -5.93 -7.41
CA THR A 53 -5.06 -6.85 -7.80
C THR A 53 -6.26 -6.62 -6.89
N PRO A 54 -7.28 -5.85 -7.32
CA PRO A 54 -8.47 -5.61 -6.53
C PRO A 54 -9.42 -6.81 -6.55
N ASN A 55 -9.93 -7.16 -5.38
CA ASN A 55 -11.10 -8.01 -5.18
C ASN A 55 -12.14 -7.20 -4.41
N LEU A 56 -12.85 -6.32 -5.12
CA LEU A 56 -13.76 -5.32 -4.55
C LEU A 56 -15.19 -5.53 -5.07
N THR A 57 -16.16 -5.21 -4.22
CA THR A 57 -17.59 -5.27 -4.53
C THR A 57 -18.30 -4.00 -4.05
N GLY A 58 -19.53 -3.78 -4.55
CA GLY A 58 -20.35 -2.64 -4.11
C GLY A 58 -19.96 -1.28 -4.70
N LEU A 59 -19.05 -1.24 -5.68
CA LEU A 59 -18.73 -0.03 -6.46
C LEU A 59 -19.68 0.14 -7.64
N VAL A 60 -19.98 1.39 -8.00
CA VAL A 60 -20.70 1.71 -9.24
C VAL A 60 -19.86 1.23 -10.43
N ALA A 61 -20.50 0.62 -11.43
CA ALA A 61 -19.80 0.15 -12.62
C ALA A 61 -19.15 1.32 -13.37
N GLY A 62 -17.87 1.18 -13.73
CA GLY A 62 -17.09 2.21 -14.42
C GLY A 62 -15.64 2.25 -13.95
N ILE A 63 -14.87 3.20 -14.49
CA ILE A 63 -13.49 3.47 -14.07
C ILE A 63 -13.50 4.45 -12.89
N HIS A 64 -12.74 4.13 -11.85
CA HIS A 64 -12.53 4.95 -10.67
C HIS A 64 -11.06 5.35 -10.57
N GLY A 65 -10.78 6.55 -10.06
CA GLY A 65 -9.40 6.94 -9.72
C GLY A 65 -8.86 6.06 -8.60
N PHE A 66 -7.58 5.68 -8.68
CA PHE A 66 -6.93 4.82 -7.70
C PHE A 66 -5.52 5.32 -7.43
N HIS A 67 -5.25 5.69 -6.18
CA HIS A 67 -4.13 6.54 -5.78
C HIS A 67 -3.52 6.02 -4.48
N LEU A 68 -2.23 6.26 -4.27
CA LEU A 68 -1.64 6.18 -2.93
C LEU A 68 -1.68 7.56 -2.29
N HIS A 69 -2.12 7.64 -1.05
CA HIS A 69 -2.14 8.88 -0.28
C HIS A 69 -0.95 8.98 0.68
N GLU A 70 -0.58 10.20 1.06
CA GLU A 70 0.64 10.47 1.82
C GLU A 70 0.58 10.05 3.31
N ASN A 71 -0.61 10.03 3.92
CA ASN A 71 -0.77 9.68 5.34
C ASN A 71 -1.43 8.30 5.52
N PRO A 72 -1.02 7.51 6.52
CA PRO A 72 -1.59 6.20 6.81
C PRO A 72 -2.92 6.31 7.59
N SER A 73 -3.87 7.09 7.11
CA SER A 73 -5.18 7.30 7.74
C SER A 73 -6.29 7.41 6.72
N CYS A 74 -7.37 6.66 6.92
CA CYS A 74 -8.62 6.80 6.14
C CYS A 74 -9.69 7.60 6.90
N ALA A 75 -9.33 8.24 8.02
CA ALA A 75 -10.29 8.96 8.85
C ALA A 75 -10.86 10.19 8.11
N PRO A 76 -12.11 10.60 8.42
CA PRO A 76 -12.65 11.86 7.93
C PRO A 76 -11.87 13.05 8.52
N GLY A 77 -12.02 14.20 7.88
CA GLY A 77 -11.48 15.48 8.37
C GLY A 77 -12.46 16.62 8.15
N GLN A 78 -12.17 17.79 8.72
CA GLN A 78 -12.99 18.99 8.54
C GLN A 78 -12.39 19.89 7.47
N LYS A 79 -13.19 20.29 6.48
CA LYS A 79 -12.84 21.32 5.50
C LYS A 79 -14.02 22.25 5.33
N GLU A 80 -13.78 23.55 5.49
CA GLU A 80 -14.82 24.59 5.34
C GLU A 80 -16.07 24.32 6.21
N GLY A 81 -15.86 23.80 7.43
CA GLY A 81 -16.93 23.49 8.39
C GLY A 81 -17.75 22.23 8.06
N LYS A 82 -17.33 21.43 7.08
CA LYS A 82 -17.98 20.16 6.72
C LYS A 82 -17.03 18.98 6.91
N ALA A 83 -17.59 17.87 7.38
CA ALA A 83 -16.89 16.60 7.41
C ALA A 83 -16.69 16.07 5.98
N VAL A 84 -15.45 15.78 5.62
CA VAL A 84 -15.05 15.22 4.33
C VAL A 84 -14.52 13.80 4.58
N PRO A 85 -15.12 12.78 3.95
CA PRO A 85 -14.65 11.40 4.07
C PRO A 85 -13.18 11.26 3.68
N ALA A 86 -12.43 10.44 4.41
CA ALA A 86 -11.02 10.11 4.16
C ALA A 86 -10.04 11.30 4.02
N LEU A 87 -10.42 12.52 4.40
CA LEU A 87 -9.56 13.70 4.25
C LEU A 87 -8.23 13.58 5.02
N ALA A 88 -8.19 12.81 6.11
CA ALA A 88 -6.97 12.58 6.88
C ALA A 88 -5.89 11.80 6.11
N ALA A 89 -6.24 11.18 4.96
CA ALA A 89 -5.27 10.55 4.06
C ALA A 89 -4.29 11.57 3.47
N GLY A 90 -4.67 12.86 3.43
CA GLY A 90 -3.86 13.91 2.82
C GLY A 90 -3.94 13.88 1.29
N GLY A 91 -2.96 14.51 0.64
CA GLY A 91 -2.83 14.51 -0.81
C GLY A 91 -2.32 13.19 -1.38
N HIS A 92 -2.06 13.21 -2.69
CA HIS A 92 -1.37 12.13 -3.39
C HIS A 92 0.04 11.94 -2.83
N PHE A 93 0.50 10.69 -2.79
CA PHE A 93 1.85 10.36 -2.34
C PHE A 93 2.87 10.84 -3.38
N ASP A 94 3.50 11.98 -3.10
CA ASP A 94 4.52 12.59 -3.94
C ASP A 94 5.83 12.78 -3.15
N PRO A 95 6.70 11.76 -3.11
CA PRO A 95 7.97 11.84 -2.39
C PRO A 95 8.96 12.82 -3.05
N GLN A 96 8.75 13.18 -4.31
CA GLN A 96 9.65 14.07 -5.07
C GLN A 96 9.19 15.53 -5.06
N LYS A 97 7.96 15.80 -4.57
CA LYS A 97 7.33 17.12 -4.52
C LYS A 97 7.20 17.79 -5.89
N ASN A 98 7.02 17.00 -6.95
CA ASN A 98 6.74 17.49 -8.29
C ASN A 98 5.23 17.47 -8.56
N ARG A 99 4.52 18.39 -7.91
CA ARG A 99 3.17 18.78 -8.34
C ARG A 99 3.25 19.22 -9.80
N ASP A 100 2.67 18.43 -10.71
CA ASP A 100 2.17 18.78 -12.05
C ASP A 100 2.34 17.66 -13.10
N THR A 101 2.07 16.39 -12.74
CA THR A 101 1.76 15.41 -13.78
C THR A 101 0.33 14.88 -13.62
N PRO A 102 -0.49 14.86 -14.68
CA PRO A 102 -1.82 14.25 -14.70
C PRO A 102 -1.88 12.79 -14.29
N TRP A 103 -0.72 12.13 -14.20
CA TRP A 103 -0.53 10.72 -13.86
C TRP A 103 0.18 10.53 -12.52
N ALA A 104 0.52 11.62 -11.81
CA ALA A 104 0.76 11.57 -10.37
C ALA A 104 -0.59 11.39 -9.70
N LEU A 105 -1.06 10.15 -9.80
CA LEU A 105 -2.02 9.56 -8.89
C LEU A 105 -1.58 9.80 -7.45
#